data_AF-J2UKD3-F1
#
_entry.id   AF-J2UKD3-F1
#
_cell.length_a   1.000
_cell.length_b   1.000
_cell.length_c   1.000
_cell.angle_alpha   90.00
_cell.angle_beta   90.00
_cell.angle_gamma   90.00
#
_symmetry.space_group_name_H-M   'P 1'
#
loop_
_entity.id
_entity.type
_entity.pdbx_description
1 polymer ?
#
loop_
_entity_poly.entity_id
_entity_poly.type
_entity_poly.pdbx_seq_one_letter_code
_entity_poly.pdbx_strand_id
1 'polypeptide(L)'
;MGFLDKGVDPADFERFKSEVNSQLKALTSEIRLKVTDSEAAARASADNASDIEEKIKSTKVGVDNAIKELLEYSEAVKEEVAGVKSLVEVAKTSVNEIKSLATKNESICAKAVELTDSISSASTVMSSELSVIKAALLEAQKLPDQVVTVTKLLDSSAVVAQDIEALLTHSMKKKSEIDELHKSILGTEVKGADGSVERVDGLVDSLNRAYGSVEAKVTALESEVDGAVKGVIEKYEADLSQDRERFESLISESKERYSAIDDEITGLLPGAMAAGLSAAYEKKKDDEVVSSEKYELSFKVAIALMVAVSLIPFGVDVFLLGWKGADLVQVIKDTPSLIVSILPLYFPVLWFAYSSNKKLNLSKRLIEEYTHKAVLGKTFSGLSNQIESLPRESVVRDELRTRLLFNLLQVSSENPGKLITDYNKSDHPLMDALENSAKLSDSVETLSKLPGFSMLAKKLATRTDELLSAQAEKVENGLATQEVMEKPVVKDASATTASVA
;
A
#
# COMPACT_ATOMS: atom_id res chain seq x y z
N MET A 1 -19.47 -71.97 -73.26
CA MET A 1 -20.45 -70.97 -72.81
C MET A 1 -20.58 -71.09 -71.30
N GLY A 2 -20.44 -70.00 -70.53
CA GLY A 2 -20.85 -69.96 -69.12
C GLY A 2 -19.74 -69.77 -68.09
N PHE A 3 -19.00 -68.66 -68.16
CA PHE A 3 -18.28 -68.09 -67.01
C PHE A 3 -18.32 -66.58 -67.17
N LEU A 4 -19.42 -65.95 -66.72
CA LEU A 4 -19.58 -64.51 -66.49
C LEU A 4 -21.05 -64.30 -66.11
N ASP A 5 -21.44 -64.65 -64.89
CA ASP A 5 -22.55 -63.96 -64.22
C ASP A 5 -22.56 -64.26 -62.72
N LYS A 6 -21.96 -63.37 -61.93
CA LYS A 6 -22.35 -63.16 -60.53
C LYS A 6 -22.66 -61.67 -60.41
N GLY A 7 -23.74 -61.27 -61.06
CA GLY A 7 -24.37 -59.98 -60.83
C GLY A 7 -24.63 -59.80 -59.34
N VAL A 8 -24.17 -58.66 -58.81
CA VAL A 8 -24.47 -58.20 -57.46
C VAL A 8 -25.99 -58.19 -57.29
N ASP A 9 -26.49 -58.78 -56.20
CA ASP A 9 -27.92 -58.81 -55.89
C ASP A 9 -28.46 -57.36 -55.82
N PRO A 10 -29.44 -56.98 -56.66
CA PRO A 10 -29.97 -55.61 -56.72
C PRO A 10 -30.48 -55.10 -55.36
N ALA A 11 -30.93 -56.00 -54.49
CA ALA A 11 -31.42 -55.67 -53.16
C ALA A 11 -30.30 -55.22 -52.20
N ASP A 12 -29.12 -55.82 -52.30
CA ASP A 12 -27.96 -55.47 -51.47
C ASP A 12 -27.33 -54.15 -51.93
N PHE A 13 -27.35 -53.87 -53.23
CA PHE A 13 -26.91 -52.58 -53.77
C PHE A 13 -27.81 -51.42 -53.33
N GLU A 14 -29.13 -51.58 -53.34
CA GLU A 14 -30.06 -50.54 -52.88
C GLU A 14 -30.00 -50.34 -51.36
N ARG A 15 -29.77 -51.41 -50.56
CA ARG A 15 -29.49 -51.27 -49.12
C ARG A 15 -28.21 -50.50 -48.85
N PHE A 16 -27.11 -50.84 -49.54
CA PHE A 16 -25.84 -50.13 -49.41
C PHE A 16 -25.98 -48.65 -49.81
N LYS A 17 -26.69 -48.36 -50.90
CA LYS A 17 -26.95 -46.99 -51.36
C LYS A 17 -27.83 -46.20 -50.38
N SER A 18 -28.79 -46.84 -49.73
CA SER A 18 -29.59 -46.23 -48.66
C SER A 18 -28.75 -45.94 -47.42
N GLU A 19 -27.90 -46.89 -47.00
CA GLU A 19 -26.99 -46.74 -45.87
C GLU A 19 -25.99 -45.60 -46.10
N VAL A 20 -25.36 -45.57 -47.28
CA VAL A 20 -24.42 -44.51 -47.68
C VAL A 20 -25.11 -43.15 -47.75
N ASN A 21 -26.33 -43.07 -48.27
CA ASN A 21 -27.10 -41.82 -48.28
C ASN A 21 -27.51 -41.36 -46.88
N SER A 22 -27.81 -42.31 -45.98
CA SER A 22 -28.10 -42.02 -44.58
C SER A 22 -26.86 -41.45 -43.88
N GLN A 23 -25.70 -42.08 -44.07
CA GLN A 23 -24.43 -41.61 -43.52
C GLN A 23 -23.99 -40.27 -44.12
N LEU A 24 -24.19 -40.06 -45.43
CA LEU A 24 -23.92 -38.76 -46.06
C LEU A 24 -24.83 -37.66 -45.53
N LYS A 25 -26.11 -37.95 -45.29
CA LYS A 25 -27.03 -36.98 -44.66
C LYS A 25 -26.64 -36.68 -43.22
N ALA A 26 -26.25 -37.69 -42.45
CA ALA A 26 -25.76 -37.52 -41.08
C ALA A 26 -24.50 -36.65 -41.06
N LEU A 27 -23.51 -36.95 -41.90
CA LEU A 27 -22.27 -36.18 -42.00
C LEU A 27 -22.52 -34.74 -42.48
N THR A 28 -23.42 -34.54 -43.44
CA THR A 28 -23.80 -33.20 -43.91
C THR A 28 -24.49 -32.38 -42.81
N SER A 29 -25.30 -33.03 -41.97
CA SER A 29 -25.94 -32.38 -40.82
C SER A 29 -24.94 -32.00 -39.73
N GLU A 30 -23.94 -32.85 -39.47
CA GLU A 30 -22.92 -32.64 -38.45
C GLU A 30 -21.90 -31.57 -38.86
N ILE A 31 -21.54 -31.51 -40.16
CA ILE A 31 -20.72 -30.42 -40.73
C ILE A 31 -21.47 -29.08 -40.63
N ARG A 32 -22.78 -29.06 -40.92
CA ARG A 32 -23.58 -27.83 -40.79
C ARG A 32 -23.69 -27.36 -39.33
N LEU A 33 -23.86 -28.27 -38.37
CA LEU A 33 -23.86 -27.93 -36.95
C LEU A 33 -22.54 -27.30 -36.52
N LYS A 34 -21.38 -27.92 -36.84
CA LYS A 34 -20.07 -27.37 -36.49
C LYS A 34 -19.78 -25.97 -37.06
N VAL A 35 -20.20 -25.71 -38.30
CA VAL A 35 -20.02 -24.38 -38.92
C VAL A 35 -20.90 -23.33 -38.24
N THR A 36 -22.15 -23.68 -37.93
CA THR A 36 -23.11 -22.78 -37.28
C THR A 36 -22.69 -22.45 -35.84
N ASP A 37 -22.16 -23.43 -35.10
CA ASP A 37 -21.66 -23.23 -33.73
C ASP A 37 -20.40 -22.35 -33.72
N SER A 38 -19.52 -22.50 -34.71
CA SER A 38 -18.32 -21.65 -34.85
C SER A 38 -18.65 -20.21 -35.22
N GLU A 39 -19.68 -19.99 -36.05
CA GLU A 39 -20.15 -18.65 -36.42
C GLU A 39 -20.84 -17.96 -35.24
N ALA A 40 -21.67 -18.70 -34.49
CA ALA A 40 -22.33 -18.20 -33.28
C ALA A 40 -21.31 -17.84 -32.18
N ALA A 41 -20.28 -18.66 -31.95
CA ALA A 41 -19.22 -18.39 -30.99
C ALA A 41 -18.34 -17.19 -31.39
N ALA A 42 -18.05 -17.05 -32.69
CA ALA A 42 -17.32 -15.89 -33.22
C ALA A 42 -18.13 -14.60 -33.08
N ARG A 43 -19.43 -14.64 -33.35
CA ARG A 43 -20.34 -13.50 -33.18
C ARG A 43 -20.49 -13.10 -31.71
N ALA A 44 -20.68 -14.07 -30.82
CA ALA A 44 -20.74 -13.81 -29.38
C ALA A 44 -19.43 -13.20 -28.84
N SER A 45 -18.29 -13.61 -29.38
CA SER A 45 -16.98 -13.05 -29.02
C SER A 45 -16.79 -11.63 -29.57
N ALA A 46 -17.30 -11.33 -30.78
CA ALA A 46 -17.31 -9.99 -31.35
C ALA A 46 -18.23 -9.03 -30.58
N ASP A 47 -19.42 -9.49 -30.20
CA ASP A 47 -20.38 -8.72 -29.38
C ASP A 47 -19.79 -8.43 -27.99
N ASN A 48 -19.21 -9.45 -27.34
CA ASN A 48 -18.51 -9.26 -26.05
C ASN A 48 -17.32 -8.28 -26.16
N ALA A 49 -16.57 -8.31 -27.27
CA ALA A 49 -15.48 -7.37 -27.49
C ALA A 49 -15.98 -5.93 -27.67
N SER A 50 -17.11 -5.75 -28.38
CA SER A 50 -17.78 -4.45 -28.52
C SER A 50 -18.29 -3.93 -27.17
N ASP A 51 -18.92 -4.77 -26.36
CA ASP A 51 -19.41 -4.41 -25.02
C ASP A 51 -18.27 -4.02 -24.07
N ILE A 52 -17.13 -4.72 -24.15
CA ILE A 52 -15.92 -4.37 -23.39
C ILE A 52 -15.35 -3.04 -23.88
N GLU A 53 -15.30 -2.81 -25.20
CA GLU A 53 -14.84 -1.53 -25.76
C GLU A 53 -15.71 -0.36 -25.31
N GLU A 54 -17.03 -0.55 -25.26
CA GLU A 54 -17.97 0.47 -24.79
C GLU A 54 -17.79 0.76 -23.29
N LYS A 55 -17.60 -0.28 -22.46
CA LYS A 55 -17.26 -0.11 -21.04
C LYS A 55 -15.94 0.63 -20.83
N ILE A 56 -14.90 0.30 -21.61
CA ILE A 56 -13.62 1.00 -21.54
C ILE A 56 -13.79 2.48 -21.90
N LYS A 57 -14.59 2.80 -22.93
CA LYS A 57 -14.91 4.19 -23.29
C LYS A 57 -15.66 4.90 -22.16
N SER A 58 -16.67 4.27 -21.53
CA SER A 58 -17.38 4.88 -20.41
C SER A 58 -16.49 5.11 -19.20
N THR A 59 -15.61 4.15 -18.88
CA THR A 59 -14.66 4.28 -17.78
C THR A 59 -13.65 5.38 -18.06
N LYS A 60 -13.16 5.50 -19.30
CA LYS A 60 -12.26 6.59 -19.70
C LYS A 60 -12.91 7.96 -19.51
N VAL A 61 -14.17 8.13 -19.94
CA VAL A 61 -14.91 9.38 -19.73
C VAL A 61 -15.09 9.67 -18.22
N GLY A 62 -15.35 8.65 -17.41
CA GLY A 62 -15.41 8.79 -15.95
C GLY A 62 -14.08 9.25 -15.34
N VAL A 63 -12.96 8.69 -15.79
CA VAL A 63 -11.61 9.09 -15.36
C VAL A 63 -11.28 10.51 -15.81
N ASP A 64 -11.60 10.88 -17.05
CA ASP A 64 -11.36 12.23 -17.58
C ASP A 64 -12.17 13.28 -16.80
N ASN A 65 -13.41 12.97 -16.42
CA ASN A 65 -14.23 13.84 -15.57
C ASN A 65 -13.66 13.96 -14.15
N ALA A 66 -13.22 12.85 -13.54
CA ALA A 66 -12.60 12.87 -12.22
C ALA A 66 -11.31 13.71 -12.22
N ILE A 67 -10.49 13.62 -13.28
CA ILE A 67 -9.28 14.46 -13.45
C ILE A 67 -9.66 15.93 -13.55
N LYS A 68 -10.74 16.27 -14.27
CA LYS A 68 -11.21 17.65 -14.42
C LYS A 68 -11.67 18.23 -13.07
N GLU A 69 -12.46 17.49 -12.30
CA GLU A 69 -12.88 17.89 -10.96
C GLU A 69 -11.65 18.09 -10.04
N LEU A 70 -10.67 17.20 -10.10
CA LEU A 70 -9.45 17.30 -9.29
C LEU A 70 -8.61 18.54 -9.65
N LEU A 71 -8.56 18.92 -10.92
CA LEU A 71 -7.91 20.15 -11.37
C LEU A 71 -8.65 21.39 -10.86
N GLU A 72 -9.99 21.40 -10.92
CA GLU A 72 -10.82 22.49 -10.39
C GLU A 72 -10.62 22.67 -8.88
N TYR A 73 -10.60 21.57 -8.10
CA TYR A 73 -10.25 21.61 -6.68
C TYR A 73 -8.83 22.13 -6.45
N SER A 74 -7.85 21.75 -7.28
CA SER A 74 -6.48 22.21 -7.12
C SER A 74 -6.33 23.72 -7.32
N GLU A 75 -7.09 24.31 -8.25
CA GLU A 75 -7.08 25.76 -8.49
C GLU A 75 -7.81 26.51 -7.38
N ALA A 76 -8.94 26.01 -6.90
CA ALA A 76 -9.64 26.58 -5.75
C ALA A 76 -8.74 26.61 -4.49
N VAL A 77 -7.99 25.54 -4.24
CA VAL A 77 -7.04 25.47 -3.12
C VAL A 77 -5.91 26.50 -3.28
N LYS A 78 -5.40 26.73 -4.50
CA LYS A 78 -4.38 27.77 -4.73
C LYS A 78 -4.90 29.18 -4.43
N GLU A 79 -6.15 29.45 -4.82
CA GLU A 79 -6.80 30.75 -4.58
C GLU A 79 -7.01 30.98 -3.07
N GLU A 80 -7.51 29.99 -2.35
CA GLU A 80 -7.65 30.03 -0.89
C GLU A 80 -6.30 30.23 -0.18
N VAL A 81 -5.24 29.53 -0.60
CA VAL A 81 -3.89 29.71 -0.04
C VAL A 81 -3.36 31.12 -0.30
N ALA A 82 -3.63 31.70 -1.48
CA ALA A 82 -3.28 33.09 -1.77
C ALA A 82 -4.05 34.07 -0.87
N GLY A 83 -5.34 33.82 -0.64
CA GLY A 83 -6.19 34.56 0.29
C GLY A 83 -5.64 34.53 1.72
N VAL A 84 -5.35 33.35 2.25
CA VAL A 84 -4.76 33.17 3.59
C VAL A 84 -3.43 33.89 3.71
N LYS A 85 -2.56 33.83 2.69
CA LYS A 85 -1.27 34.53 2.71
C LYS A 85 -1.45 36.05 2.79
N SER A 86 -2.43 36.61 2.09
CA SER A 86 -2.72 38.04 2.17
C SER A 86 -3.23 38.46 3.56
N LEU A 87 -4.10 37.64 4.17
CA LEU A 87 -4.61 37.88 5.52
C LEU A 87 -3.49 37.83 6.57
N VAL A 88 -2.52 36.92 6.42
CA VAL A 88 -1.35 36.83 7.31
C VAL A 88 -0.49 38.10 7.23
N GLU A 89 -0.29 38.68 6.06
CA GLU A 89 0.44 39.95 5.92
C GLU A 89 -0.32 41.14 6.55
N VAL A 90 -1.65 41.18 6.40
CA VAL A 90 -2.50 42.18 7.07
C VAL A 90 -2.46 42.02 8.60
N ALA A 91 -2.50 40.79 9.11
CA ALA A 91 -2.37 40.52 10.53
C ALA A 91 -1.00 40.96 11.06
N LYS A 92 0.08 40.70 10.32
CA LYS A 92 1.45 41.06 10.70
C LYS A 92 1.65 42.58 10.75
N THR A 93 1.09 43.32 9.79
CA THR A 93 1.10 44.79 9.81
C THR A 93 0.31 45.34 11.00
N SER A 94 -0.87 44.81 11.25
CA SER A 94 -1.69 45.19 12.42
C SER A 94 -0.99 44.93 13.76
N VAL A 95 -0.30 43.79 13.91
CA VAL A 95 0.50 43.48 15.11
C VAL A 95 1.63 44.50 15.31
N ASN A 96 2.29 44.92 14.23
CA ASN A 96 3.34 45.95 14.32
C ASN A 96 2.78 47.31 14.74
N GLU A 97 1.61 47.69 14.25
CA GLU A 97 0.92 48.92 14.66
C GLU A 97 0.54 48.88 16.13
N ILE A 98 -0.06 47.78 16.60
CA ILE A 98 -0.41 47.57 18.01
C ILE A 98 0.84 47.68 18.89
N LYS A 99 1.96 47.07 18.48
CA LYS A 99 3.23 47.15 19.22
C LYS A 99 3.74 48.59 19.31
N SER A 100 3.59 49.38 18.25
CA SER A 100 3.96 50.80 18.25
C SER A 100 3.04 51.68 19.12
N LEU A 101 1.76 51.31 19.23
CA LEU A 101 0.81 51.99 20.11
C LEU A 101 1.09 51.65 21.58
N ALA A 102 1.42 50.39 21.89
CA ALA A 102 1.78 49.97 23.23
C ALA A 102 2.99 50.75 23.77
N THR A 103 4.05 50.92 22.98
CA THR A 103 5.23 51.68 23.40
C THR A 103 4.94 53.17 23.57
N LYS A 104 4.08 53.76 22.73
CA LYS A 104 3.60 55.14 22.94
C LYS A 104 2.81 55.26 24.25
N ASN A 105 1.95 54.29 24.55
CA ASN A 105 1.12 54.31 25.75
C ASN A 105 1.98 54.17 27.02
N GLU A 106 2.98 53.30 27.03
CA GLU A 106 3.97 53.21 28.11
C GLU A 106 4.68 54.55 28.36
N SER A 107 5.08 55.25 27.29
CA SER A 107 5.70 56.58 27.41
C SER A 107 4.74 57.64 27.97
N ILE A 108 3.46 57.61 27.60
CA ILE A 108 2.45 58.52 28.14
C ILE A 108 2.21 58.25 29.62
N CYS A 109 2.09 56.99 30.03
CA CYS A 109 1.96 56.61 31.43
C CYS A 109 3.16 57.08 32.27
N ALA A 110 4.38 56.95 31.76
CA ALA A 110 5.58 57.45 32.44
C ALA A 110 5.52 58.97 32.66
N LYS A 111 5.11 59.75 31.63
CA LYS A 111 4.94 61.21 31.76
C LYS A 111 3.82 61.60 32.72
N ALA A 112 2.74 60.83 32.76
CA ALA A 112 1.63 61.08 33.68
C ALA A 112 2.08 60.92 35.14
N VAL A 113 2.89 59.89 35.44
CA VAL A 113 3.47 59.66 36.77
C VAL A 113 4.39 60.82 37.17
N GLU A 114 5.29 61.26 36.29
CA GLU A 114 6.18 62.42 36.57
C GLU A 114 5.39 63.71 36.87
N LEU A 115 4.28 63.95 36.16
CA LEU A 115 3.38 65.08 36.41
C LEU A 115 2.65 64.94 37.75
N THR A 116 2.18 63.75 38.11
CA THR A 116 1.55 63.50 39.41
C THR A 116 2.53 63.75 40.56
N ASP A 117 3.77 63.29 40.44
CA ASP A 117 4.81 63.53 41.43
C ASP A 117 5.11 65.04 41.58
N SER A 118 5.20 65.76 40.46
CA SER A 118 5.41 67.21 40.45
C SER A 118 4.27 67.97 41.12
N ILE A 119 3.01 67.61 40.84
CA ILE A 119 1.82 68.22 41.48
C ILE A 119 1.80 67.94 42.98
N SER A 120 2.15 66.72 43.40
CA SER A 120 2.19 66.37 44.83
C SER A 120 3.20 67.24 45.58
N SER A 121 4.37 67.49 44.98
CA SER A 121 5.41 68.36 45.56
C SER A 121 4.95 69.82 45.66
N ALA A 122 4.26 70.35 44.63
CA ALA A 122 3.71 71.69 44.64
C ALA A 122 2.61 71.85 45.70
N SER A 123 1.77 70.83 45.88
CA SER A 123 0.72 70.82 46.91
C SER A 123 1.31 70.87 48.33
N THR A 124 2.42 70.18 48.58
CA THR A 124 3.12 70.26 49.87
C THR A 124 3.69 71.66 50.14
N VAL A 125 4.30 72.30 49.13
CA VAL A 125 4.81 73.67 49.26
C VAL A 125 3.67 74.66 49.52
N MET A 126 2.57 74.56 48.77
CA MET A 126 1.42 75.46 48.93
C MET A 126 0.77 75.32 50.32
N SER A 127 0.72 74.10 50.87
CA SER A 127 0.23 73.88 52.24
C SER A 127 1.12 74.53 53.31
N SER A 128 2.44 74.54 53.07
CA SER A 128 3.42 75.21 53.92
C SER A 128 3.22 76.73 53.89
N GLU A 129 3.10 77.34 52.71
CA GLU A 129 2.87 78.78 52.57
C GLU A 129 1.54 79.23 53.20
N LEU A 130 0.48 78.42 53.06
CA LEU A 130 -0.82 78.71 53.65
C LEU A 130 -0.77 78.72 55.20
N SER A 131 0.09 77.89 55.80
CA SER A 131 0.34 77.91 57.25
C SER A 131 0.99 79.22 57.71
N VAL A 132 1.91 79.77 56.91
CA VAL A 132 2.60 81.05 57.19
C VAL A 132 1.62 82.21 57.08
N ILE A 133 0.75 82.20 56.07
CA ILE A 133 -0.29 83.24 55.90
C ILE A 133 -1.29 83.21 57.05
N LYS A 134 -1.70 82.03 57.52
CA LYS A 134 -2.56 81.91 58.71
C LYS A 134 -1.90 82.46 59.98
N ALA A 135 -0.59 82.28 60.14
CA ALA A 135 0.16 82.85 61.26
C ALA A 135 0.19 84.39 61.18
N ALA A 136 0.43 84.98 60.01
CA ALA A 136 0.41 86.43 59.80
C ALA A 136 -0.98 87.07 60.03
N LEU A 137 -2.05 86.34 59.70
CA LEU A 137 -3.42 86.82 59.88
C LEU A 137 -3.88 86.77 61.35
N LEU A 138 -3.35 85.84 62.14
CA LEU A 138 -3.51 85.82 63.60
C LEU A 138 -2.77 86.97 64.28
N GLU A 139 -1.68 87.46 63.69
CA GLU A 139 -0.92 88.61 64.18
C GLU A 139 -1.64 89.95 63.88
N ALA A 140 -2.34 90.03 62.75
CA ALA A 140 -3.16 91.19 62.37
C ALA A 140 -4.44 91.38 63.23
N GLN A 141 -4.90 90.35 63.96
CA GLN A 141 -6.03 90.47 64.89
C GLN A 141 -5.69 91.19 66.21
N LYS A 142 -4.43 91.57 66.46
CA LYS A 142 -3.99 92.33 67.67
C LYS A 142 -4.11 93.85 67.53
N LEU A 143 -4.95 94.35 66.63
CA LEU A 143 -5.10 95.79 66.35
C LEU A 143 -6.31 96.54 66.99
N PRO A 144 -6.78 96.29 68.24
CA PRO A 144 -7.77 97.17 68.88
C PRO A 144 -7.18 98.32 69.72
N ASP A 145 -5.89 98.66 69.61
CA ASP A 145 -5.26 99.73 70.42
C ASP A 145 -5.04 101.08 69.69
N GLN A 146 -5.55 101.25 68.47
CA GLN A 146 -5.40 102.51 67.69
C GLN A 146 -6.70 103.29 67.45
N VAL A 147 -7.80 102.93 68.12
CA VAL A 147 -9.11 103.61 67.95
C VAL A 147 -9.25 104.88 68.82
N VAL A 148 -8.24 105.21 69.63
CA VAL A 148 -8.29 106.37 70.56
C VAL A 148 -7.81 107.69 69.92
N THR A 149 -7.27 107.68 68.70
CA THR A 149 -6.72 108.87 68.02
C THR A 149 -7.65 109.52 66.99
N VAL A 150 -8.91 109.11 66.90
CA VAL A 150 -9.89 109.67 65.93
C VAL A 150 -10.66 110.88 66.48
N THR A 151 -10.54 111.17 67.78
CA THR A 151 -11.30 112.23 68.48
C THR A 151 -10.76 113.66 68.32
N LYS A 152 -9.91 113.96 67.32
CA LYS A 152 -9.29 115.29 67.23
C LYS A 152 -9.06 115.93 65.84
N LEU A 153 -9.75 115.49 64.78
CA LEU A 153 -9.76 116.22 63.50
C LEU A 153 -11.19 116.55 63.08
N LEU A 154 -11.67 117.62 63.72
CA LEU A 154 -13.04 118.13 63.77
C LEU A 154 -13.34 119.21 62.70
N ASP A 155 -12.57 119.33 61.61
CA ASP A 155 -12.74 120.44 60.65
C ASP A 155 -12.96 120.05 59.17
N SER A 156 -13.50 118.85 58.86
CA SER A 156 -13.87 118.49 57.48
C SER A 156 -15.28 117.87 57.33
N SER A 157 -16.24 118.38 58.10
CA SER A 157 -17.64 117.90 58.16
C SER A 157 -18.45 118.02 56.85
N ALA A 158 -17.91 118.58 55.76
CA ALA A 158 -18.58 118.62 54.46
C ALA A 158 -18.07 117.54 53.48
N VAL A 159 -16.81 117.11 53.60
CA VAL A 159 -16.20 116.06 52.75
C VAL A 159 -16.62 114.67 53.23
N VAL A 160 -16.75 114.48 54.55
CA VAL A 160 -17.16 113.21 55.16
C VAL A 160 -18.58 112.79 54.76
N ALA A 161 -19.51 113.73 54.58
CA ALA A 161 -20.85 113.40 54.08
C ALA A 161 -20.80 112.87 52.63
N GLN A 162 -19.96 113.48 51.80
CA GLN A 162 -19.79 113.10 50.39
C GLN A 162 -19.03 111.76 50.24
N ASP A 163 -18.03 111.51 51.10
CA ASP A 163 -17.30 110.24 51.14
C ASP A 163 -18.14 109.09 51.73
N ILE A 164 -19.01 109.37 52.72
CA ILE A 164 -19.98 108.39 53.24
C ILE A 164 -21.01 108.06 52.17
N GLU A 165 -21.50 109.06 51.41
CA GLU A 165 -22.42 108.83 50.30
C GLU A 165 -21.74 108.05 49.15
N ALA A 166 -20.48 108.35 48.84
CA ALA A 166 -19.68 107.61 47.86
C ALA A 166 -19.38 106.17 48.31
N LEU A 167 -19.04 105.94 49.59
CA LEU A 167 -18.85 104.62 50.17
C LEU A 167 -20.14 103.81 50.23
N LEU A 168 -21.25 104.47 50.55
CA LEU A 168 -22.58 103.84 50.56
C LEU A 168 -23.00 103.46 49.15
N THR A 169 -22.75 104.32 48.15
CA THR A 169 -22.98 104.02 46.73
C THR A 169 -22.09 102.88 46.24
N HIS A 170 -20.80 102.89 46.58
CA HIS A 170 -19.87 101.81 46.20
C HIS A 170 -20.20 100.49 46.90
N SER A 171 -20.59 100.53 48.18
CA SER A 171 -21.02 99.36 48.95
C SER A 171 -22.35 98.80 48.43
N MET A 172 -23.29 99.66 48.05
CA MET A 172 -24.53 99.25 47.36
C MET A 172 -24.23 98.63 45.99
N LYS A 173 -23.28 99.18 45.24
CA LYS A 173 -22.84 98.60 43.96
C LYS A 173 -22.16 97.24 44.15
N LYS A 174 -21.25 97.10 45.12
CA LYS A 174 -20.61 95.83 45.47
C LYS A 174 -21.61 94.79 45.95
N LYS A 175 -22.59 95.20 46.78
CA LYS A 175 -23.68 94.34 47.20
C LYS A 175 -24.53 93.91 46.00
N SER A 176 -24.85 94.81 45.08
CA SER A 176 -25.55 94.49 43.83
C SER A 176 -24.77 93.47 42.98
N GLU A 177 -23.46 93.66 42.81
CA GLU A 177 -22.57 92.73 42.09
C GLU A 177 -22.52 91.35 42.77
N ILE A 178 -22.45 91.33 44.11
CA ILE A 178 -22.47 90.09 44.91
C ILE A 178 -23.83 89.41 44.82
N ASP A 179 -24.92 90.17 44.87
CA ASP A 179 -26.27 89.65 44.73
C ASP A 179 -26.46 89.07 43.32
N GLU A 180 -26.00 89.75 42.26
CA GLU A 180 -26.03 89.22 40.89
C GLU A 180 -25.20 87.92 40.74
N LEU A 181 -23.99 87.89 41.30
CA LEU A 181 -23.15 86.68 41.31
C LEU A 181 -23.83 85.54 42.08
N HIS A 182 -24.37 85.82 43.26
CA HIS A 182 -25.09 84.85 44.08
C HIS A 182 -26.30 84.29 43.31
N LYS A 183 -27.07 85.15 42.65
CA LYS A 183 -28.20 84.74 41.80
C LYS A 183 -27.74 83.89 40.61
N SER A 184 -26.60 84.18 40.00
CA SER A 184 -26.07 83.38 38.89
C SER A 184 -25.52 82.00 39.33
N ILE A 185 -24.95 81.92 40.53
CA ILE A 185 -24.30 80.71 41.04
C ILE A 185 -25.34 79.76 41.66
N LEU A 186 -26.24 80.29 42.49
CA LEU A 186 -27.19 79.52 43.31
C LEU A 186 -28.64 79.54 42.77
N GLY A 187 -28.93 80.39 41.78
CA GLY A 187 -30.27 80.55 41.21
C GLY A 187 -31.17 81.50 42.00
N THR A 188 -32.38 81.74 41.49
CA THR A 188 -33.40 82.58 42.16
C THR A 188 -34.79 82.02 42.06
N GLU A 189 -35.58 82.24 43.12
CA GLU A 189 -37.02 81.98 43.10
C GLU A 189 -37.75 83.24 42.61
N VAL A 190 -38.34 83.15 41.41
CA VAL A 190 -39.15 84.21 40.83
C VAL A 190 -40.61 83.88 41.08
N LYS A 191 -41.33 84.78 41.78
CA LYS A 191 -42.78 84.66 41.95
C LYS A 191 -43.48 85.18 40.70
N GLY A 192 -44.16 84.29 39.98
CA GLY A 192 -45.07 84.66 38.90
C GLY A 192 -46.35 85.34 39.44
N ALA A 193 -47.01 86.12 38.59
CA ALA A 193 -48.20 86.92 38.93
C ALA A 193 -49.40 86.09 39.43
N ASP A 194 -49.39 84.77 39.23
CA ASP A 194 -50.45 83.83 39.64
C ASP A 194 -50.13 83.07 40.95
N GLY A 195 -49.05 83.41 41.65
CA GLY A 195 -48.68 82.79 42.93
C GLY A 195 -47.86 81.50 42.83
N SER A 196 -47.46 81.06 41.63
CA SER A 196 -46.48 79.98 41.43
C SER A 196 -45.06 80.50 41.54
N VAL A 197 -44.22 79.79 42.30
CA VAL A 197 -42.78 80.07 42.43
C VAL A 197 -42.05 79.26 41.36
N GLU A 198 -41.49 79.92 40.34
CA GLU A 198 -40.57 79.28 39.39
C GLU A 198 -39.13 79.58 39.82
N ARG A 199 -38.36 78.52 40.07
CA ARG A 199 -36.94 78.60 40.40
C ARG A 199 -36.13 78.62 39.11
N VAL A 200 -35.36 79.68 38.90
CA VAL A 200 -34.39 79.80 37.83
C VAL A 200 -33.09 79.16 38.30
N ASP A 201 -32.71 78.05 37.65
CA ASP A 201 -31.54 77.23 37.99
C ASP A 201 -30.22 78.02 37.89
N GLY A 202 -29.35 77.88 38.89
CA GLY A 202 -28.01 78.46 38.90
C GLY A 202 -26.97 77.58 38.20
N LEU A 203 -25.73 78.08 38.09
CA LEU A 203 -24.60 77.29 37.56
C LEU A 203 -24.38 75.97 38.31
N VAL A 204 -24.58 75.97 39.63
CA VAL A 204 -24.43 74.76 40.48
C VAL A 204 -25.49 73.71 40.12
N ASP A 205 -26.73 74.13 39.89
CA ASP A 205 -27.82 73.24 39.50
C ASP A 205 -27.57 72.66 38.09
N SER A 206 -27.07 73.47 37.16
CA SER A 206 -26.66 73.01 35.83
C SER A 206 -25.51 71.99 35.89
N LEU A 207 -24.53 72.23 36.76
CA LEU A 207 -23.37 71.34 36.92
C LEU A 207 -23.80 70.00 37.54
N ASN A 208 -24.64 70.02 38.56
CA ASN A 208 -25.18 68.80 39.18
C ASN A 208 -26.03 67.98 38.19
N ARG A 209 -26.84 68.62 37.35
CA ARG A 209 -27.57 67.93 36.27
C ARG A 209 -26.62 67.30 35.25
N ALA A 210 -25.54 67.99 34.89
CA ALA A 210 -24.55 67.46 33.97
C ALA A 210 -23.83 66.24 34.57
N TYR A 211 -23.40 66.30 35.84
CA TYR A 211 -22.81 65.16 36.53
C TYR A 211 -23.78 63.99 36.66
N GLY A 212 -25.02 64.22 37.07
CA GLY A 212 -26.05 63.17 37.13
C GLY A 212 -26.35 62.55 35.77
N SER A 213 -26.31 63.34 34.69
CA SER A 213 -26.47 62.82 33.32
C SER A 213 -25.27 61.96 32.89
N VAL A 214 -24.05 62.35 33.25
CA VAL A 214 -22.85 61.55 32.99
C VAL A 214 -22.89 60.26 33.78
N GLU A 215 -23.23 60.30 35.07
CA GLU A 215 -23.37 59.13 35.93
C GLU A 215 -24.41 58.14 35.40
N ALA A 216 -25.57 58.64 34.96
CA ALA A 216 -26.60 57.82 34.32
C ALA A 216 -26.13 57.17 33.00
N LYS A 217 -25.33 57.89 32.19
CA LYS A 217 -24.75 57.33 30.96
C LYS A 217 -23.67 56.29 31.26
N VAL A 218 -22.84 56.51 32.27
CA VAL A 218 -21.79 55.57 32.69
C VAL A 218 -22.43 54.26 33.18
N THR A 219 -23.43 54.35 34.04
CA THR A 219 -24.15 53.16 34.54
C THR A 219 -24.92 52.43 33.42
N ALA A 220 -25.52 53.16 32.48
CA ALA A 220 -26.15 52.54 31.30
C ALA A 220 -25.11 51.80 30.43
N LEU A 221 -23.94 52.40 30.21
CA LEU A 221 -22.87 51.82 29.41
C LEU A 221 -22.26 50.59 30.10
N GLU A 222 -22.05 50.63 31.42
CA GLU A 222 -21.61 49.46 32.20
C GLU A 222 -22.59 48.30 32.06
N SER A 223 -23.89 48.57 32.16
CA SER A 223 -24.92 47.54 31.97
C SER A 223 -24.93 46.95 30.55
N GLU A 224 -24.68 47.77 29.53
CA GLU A 224 -24.63 47.32 28.14
C GLU A 224 -23.38 46.49 27.86
N VAL A 225 -22.23 46.89 28.41
CA VAL A 225 -20.96 46.16 28.35
C VAL A 225 -21.09 44.80 29.06
N ASP A 226 -21.66 44.75 30.25
CA ASP A 226 -21.88 43.49 30.97
C ASP A 226 -22.81 42.55 30.21
N GLY A 227 -23.86 43.10 29.58
CA GLY A 227 -24.75 42.35 28.69
C GLY A 227 -24.03 41.79 27.47
N ALA A 228 -23.19 42.59 26.83
CA ALA A 228 -22.39 42.18 25.67
C ALA A 228 -21.37 41.10 26.05
N VAL A 229 -20.67 41.25 27.17
CA VAL A 229 -19.69 40.27 27.68
C VAL A 229 -20.38 38.93 27.96
N LYS A 230 -21.53 38.92 28.65
CA LYS A 230 -22.31 37.70 28.88
C LYS A 230 -22.76 37.05 27.57
N GLY A 231 -23.28 37.83 26.64
CA GLY A 231 -23.72 37.32 25.33
C GLY A 231 -22.58 36.73 24.49
N VAL A 232 -21.36 37.27 24.60
CA VAL A 232 -20.17 36.71 23.95
C VAL A 232 -19.74 35.40 24.60
N ILE A 233 -19.74 35.33 25.93
CA ILE A 233 -19.38 34.09 26.67
C ILE A 233 -20.37 32.97 26.34
N GLU A 234 -21.68 33.24 26.37
CA GLU A 234 -22.71 32.25 26.07
C GLU A 234 -22.60 31.72 24.64
N LYS A 235 -22.31 32.59 23.66
CA LYS A 235 -22.06 32.17 22.27
C LYS A 235 -20.80 31.31 22.14
N TYR A 236 -19.71 31.71 22.79
CA TYR A 236 -18.46 30.95 22.77
C TYR A 236 -18.62 29.56 23.41
N GLU A 237 -19.35 29.45 24.52
CA GLU A 237 -19.65 28.17 25.17
C GLU A 237 -20.55 27.30 24.29
N ALA A 238 -21.54 27.88 23.63
CA ALA A 238 -22.40 27.18 22.69
C ALA A 238 -21.60 26.63 21.49
N ASP A 239 -20.78 27.45 20.85
CA ASP A 239 -19.94 27.05 19.72
C ASP A 239 -18.94 25.96 20.12
N LEU A 240 -18.28 26.09 21.29
CA LEU A 240 -17.39 25.07 21.83
C LEU A 240 -18.10 23.74 22.09
N SER A 241 -19.34 23.78 22.59
CA SER A 241 -20.12 22.56 22.82
C SER A 241 -20.49 21.87 21.50
N GLN A 242 -20.87 22.65 20.49
CA GLN A 242 -21.24 22.14 19.17
C GLN A 242 -20.03 21.55 18.44
N ASP A 243 -18.88 22.21 18.50
CA ASP A 243 -17.64 21.70 17.92
C ASP A 243 -17.20 20.41 18.60
N ARG A 244 -17.36 20.32 19.93
CA ARG A 244 -17.04 19.09 20.67
C ARG A 244 -17.94 17.93 20.25
N GLU A 245 -19.24 18.15 20.11
CA GLU A 245 -20.17 17.12 19.60
C GLU A 245 -19.82 16.71 18.16
N ARG A 246 -19.47 17.67 17.29
CA ARG A 246 -19.00 17.38 15.92
C ARG A 246 -17.74 16.54 15.91
N PHE A 247 -16.75 16.85 16.75
CA PHE A 247 -15.52 16.08 16.84
C PHE A 247 -15.77 14.67 17.38
N GLU A 248 -16.60 14.52 18.40
CA GLU A 248 -16.95 13.19 18.94
C GLU A 248 -17.68 12.34 17.89
N SER A 249 -18.62 12.95 17.17
CA SER A 249 -19.31 12.33 16.02
C SER A 249 -18.32 11.89 14.94
N LEU A 250 -17.40 12.77 14.54
CA LEU A 250 -16.39 12.48 13.52
C LEU A 250 -15.47 11.34 13.95
N ILE A 251 -15.04 11.33 15.22
CA ILE A 251 -14.19 10.27 15.78
C ILE A 251 -14.94 8.93 15.77
N SER A 252 -16.20 8.93 16.19
CA SER A 252 -17.04 7.72 16.19
C SER A 252 -17.21 7.17 14.78
N GLU A 253 -17.61 8.02 13.83
CA GLU A 253 -17.80 7.62 12.43
C GLU A 253 -16.49 7.15 11.79
N SER A 254 -15.38 7.84 12.07
CA SER A 254 -14.06 7.44 11.58
C SER A 254 -13.66 6.07 12.12
N LYS A 255 -13.87 5.82 13.43
CA LYS A 255 -13.57 4.53 14.05
C LYS A 255 -14.41 3.40 13.47
N GLU A 256 -15.69 3.65 13.21
CA GLU A 256 -16.58 2.68 12.57
C GLU A 256 -16.13 2.37 11.13
N ARG A 257 -15.78 3.40 10.35
CA ARG A 257 -15.20 3.23 9.00
C ARG A 257 -13.88 2.45 9.03
N TYR A 258 -12.99 2.77 9.97
CA TYR A 258 -11.72 2.06 10.12
C TYR A 258 -11.94 0.58 10.47
N SER A 259 -12.85 0.29 11.39
CA SER A 259 -13.19 -1.10 11.74
C SER A 259 -13.78 -1.85 10.55
N ALA A 260 -14.69 -1.22 9.80
CA ALA A 260 -15.30 -1.82 8.62
C ALA A 260 -14.25 -2.14 7.53
N ILE A 261 -13.30 -1.22 7.29
CA ILE A 261 -12.21 -1.43 6.34
C ILE A 261 -11.25 -2.53 6.84
N ASP A 262 -10.92 -2.56 8.12
CA ASP A 262 -10.05 -3.59 8.71
C ASP A 262 -10.68 -4.99 8.61
N ASP A 263 -11.98 -5.08 8.87
CA ASP A 263 -12.75 -6.31 8.71
C ASP A 263 -12.81 -6.76 7.24
N GLU A 264 -13.00 -5.83 6.30
CA GLU A 264 -12.98 -6.11 4.85
C GLU A 264 -11.60 -6.59 4.38
N ILE A 265 -10.52 -5.90 4.79
CA ILE A 265 -9.14 -6.29 4.45
C ILE A 265 -8.84 -7.67 5.04
N THR A 266 -9.18 -7.91 6.30
CA THR A 266 -8.92 -9.18 6.98
C THR A 266 -9.75 -10.32 6.38
N GLY A 267 -10.96 -10.04 5.88
CA GLY A 267 -11.79 -10.99 5.14
C GLY A 267 -11.24 -11.33 3.75
N LEU A 268 -10.72 -10.35 3.02
CA LEU A 268 -10.20 -10.51 1.66
C LEU A 268 -8.77 -11.10 1.61
N LEU A 269 -7.95 -10.90 2.65
CA LEU A 269 -6.54 -11.31 2.68
C LEU A 269 -6.32 -12.82 2.44
N PRO A 270 -7.05 -13.76 3.09
CA PRO A 270 -6.84 -15.19 2.90
C PRO A 270 -7.17 -15.64 1.47
N GLY A 271 -8.25 -15.11 0.89
CA GLY A 271 -8.66 -15.37 -0.49
C GLY A 271 -7.66 -14.83 -1.51
N ALA A 272 -7.13 -13.62 -1.27
CA ALA A 272 -6.14 -12.97 -2.11
C ALA A 272 -4.76 -13.66 -2.04
N MET A 273 -4.30 -14.06 -0.84
CA MET A 273 -3.06 -14.84 -0.68
C MET A 273 -3.14 -16.18 -1.40
N ALA A 274 -4.26 -16.89 -1.28
CA ALA A 274 -4.48 -18.15 -1.99
C ALA A 274 -4.50 -17.97 -3.51
N ALA A 275 -5.13 -16.90 -4.01
CA ALA A 275 -5.11 -16.57 -5.44
C ALA A 275 -3.69 -16.26 -5.93
N GLY A 276 -2.91 -15.47 -5.18
CA GLY A 276 -1.52 -15.13 -5.50
C GLY A 276 -0.60 -16.36 -5.51
N LEU A 277 -0.72 -17.24 -4.52
CA LEU A 277 0.02 -18.50 -4.46
C LEU A 277 -0.37 -19.44 -5.62
N SER A 278 -1.66 -19.51 -5.97
CA SER A 278 -2.14 -20.33 -7.09
C SER A 278 -1.60 -19.88 -8.43
N ALA A 279 -1.57 -18.56 -8.66
CA ALA A 279 -0.97 -17.97 -9.85
C ALA A 279 0.53 -18.25 -9.93
N ALA A 280 1.24 -18.22 -8.80
CA ALA A 280 2.65 -18.58 -8.75
C ALA A 280 2.89 -20.07 -9.08
N TYR A 281 2.03 -20.98 -8.60
CA TYR A 281 2.08 -22.40 -8.97
C TYR A 281 1.72 -22.64 -10.44
N GLU A 282 0.75 -21.92 -10.98
CA GLU A 282 0.38 -22.00 -12.40
C GLU A 282 1.52 -21.56 -13.31
N LYS A 283 2.18 -20.45 -12.97
CA LYS A 283 3.39 -20.01 -13.68
C LYS A 283 4.51 -21.06 -13.62
N LYS A 284 4.76 -21.66 -12.46
CA LYS A 284 5.74 -22.75 -12.33
C LYS A 284 5.36 -23.99 -13.14
N LYS A 285 4.07 -24.32 -13.22
CA LYS A 285 3.57 -25.40 -14.07
C LYS A 285 3.85 -25.08 -15.55
N ASP A 286 3.57 -23.86 -16.00
CA ASP A 286 3.84 -23.47 -17.39
C ASP A 286 5.34 -23.50 -17.72
N ASP A 287 6.20 -23.01 -16.82
CA ASP A 287 7.67 -23.08 -16.96
C ASP A 287 8.17 -24.54 -17.05
N GLU A 288 7.55 -25.44 -16.27
CA GLU A 288 7.90 -26.85 -16.25
C GLU A 288 7.37 -27.59 -17.50
N VAL A 289 6.20 -27.23 -18.03
CA VAL A 289 5.68 -27.76 -19.31
C VAL A 289 6.66 -27.46 -20.45
N VAL A 290 7.13 -26.21 -20.54
CA VAL A 290 8.15 -25.82 -21.53
C VAL A 290 9.46 -26.60 -21.33
N SER A 291 9.83 -26.87 -20.08
CA SER A 291 11.01 -27.67 -19.78
C SER A 291 10.83 -29.15 -20.15
N SER A 292 9.64 -29.70 -19.93
CA SER A 292 9.25 -31.06 -20.33
C SER A 292 9.37 -31.25 -21.84
N GLU A 293 8.82 -30.32 -22.64
CA GLU A 293 8.92 -30.35 -24.09
C GLU A 293 10.38 -30.33 -24.58
N LYS A 294 11.24 -29.54 -23.93
CA LYS A 294 12.68 -29.51 -24.23
C LYS A 294 13.36 -30.85 -23.93
N TYR A 295 13.02 -31.48 -22.80
CA TYR A 295 13.56 -32.80 -22.48
C TYR A 295 13.01 -33.89 -23.42
N GLU A 296 11.79 -33.74 -23.93
CA GLU A 296 11.18 -34.68 -24.89
C GLU A 296 11.89 -34.61 -26.22
N LEU A 297 12.19 -33.40 -26.69
CA LEU A 297 13.00 -33.17 -27.86
C LEU A 297 14.43 -33.70 -27.67
N SER A 298 15.04 -33.44 -26.51
CA SER A 298 16.39 -33.95 -26.19
C SER A 298 16.41 -35.49 -26.19
N PHE A 299 15.36 -36.13 -25.70
CA PHE A 299 15.21 -37.59 -25.71
C PHE A 299 15.01 -38.13 -27.14
N LYS A 300 14.17 -37.49 -27.96
CA LYS A 300 14.01 -37.84 -29.39
C LYS A 300 15.32 -37.73 -30.16
N VAL A 301 16.09 -36.66 -29.92
CA VAL A 301 17.42 -36.46 -30.51
C VAL A 301 18.40 -37.55 -30.04
N ALA A 302 18.37 -37.92 -28.75
CA ALA A 302 19.20 -38.99 -28.22
C ALA A 302 18.90 -40.35 -28.88
N ILE A 303 17.61 -40.67 -29.09
CA ILE A 303 17.19 -41.89 -29.82
C ILE A 303 17.69 -41.84 -31.27
N ALA A 304 17.51 -40.70 -31.96
CA ALA A 304 17.99 -40.54 -33.34
C ALA A 304 19.52 -40.73 -33.45
N LEU A 305 20.28 -40.20 -32.48
CA LEU A 305 21.73 -40.42 -32.39
C LEU A 305 22.08 -41.89 -32.12
N MET A 306 21.34 -42.59 -31.26
CA MET A 306 21.58 -44.03 -31.04
C MET A 306 21.32 -44.86 -32.30
N VAL A 307 20.27 -44.53 -33.07
CA VAL A 307 20.00 -45.16 -34.37
C VAL A 307 21.10 -44.83 -35.38
N ALA A 308 21.59 -43.59 -35.41
CA ALA A 308 22.69 -43.21 -36.30
C ALA A 308 23.98 -43.96 -35.96
N VAL A 309 24.31 -44.10 -34.66
CA VAL A 309 25.51 -44.84 -34.21
C VAL A 309 25.38 -46.34 -34.50
N SER A 310 24.18 -46.93 -34.36
CA SER A 310 23.96 -48.34 -34.68
C SER A 310 23.99 -48.66 -36.17
N LEU A 311 23.82 -47.67 -37.05
CA LEU A 311 23.94 -47.80 -38.51
C LEU A 311 25.40 -47.72 -39.02
N ILE A 312 26.34 -47.23 -38.20
CA ILE A 312 27.75 -47.09 -38.62
C ILE A 312 28.38 -48.43 -39.05
N PRO A 313 28.21 -49.55 -38.30
CA PRO A 313 28.73 -50.86 -38.73
C PRO A 313 28.17 -51.31 -40.07
N PHE A 314 26.86 -51.16 -40.28
CA PHE A 314 26.21 -51.49 -41.54
C PHE A 314 26.72 -50.63 -42.71
N GLY A 315 26.96 -49.34 -42.47
CA GLY A 315 27.54 -48.45 -43.48
C GLY A 315 28.97 -48.85 -43.88
N VAL A 316 29.78 -49.24 -42.89
CA VAL A 316 31.14 -49.74 -43.11
C VAL A 316 31.13 -51.09 -43.84
N ASP A 317 30.23 -51.99 -43.49
CA ASP A 317 30.08 -53.31 -44.13
C ASP A 317 29.65 -53.18 -45.60
N VAL A 318 28.67 -52.29 -45.90
CA VAL A 318 28.23 -51.99 -47.27
C VAL A 318 29.37 -51.36 -48.09
N PHE A 319 30.19 -50.49 -47.49
CA PHE A 319 31.34 -49.90 -48.15
C PHE A 319 32.45 -50.92 -48.45
N LEU A 320 32.75 -51.84 -47.52
CA LEU A 320 33.72 -52.92 -47.72
C LEU A 320 33.29 -53.90 -48.82
N LEU A 321 31.99 -54.26 -48.88
CA LEU A 321 31.43 -55.17 -49.88
C LEU A 321 31.30 -54.52 -51.26
N GLY A 322 30.81 -53.27 -51.33
CA GLY A 322 30.50 -52.61 -52.59
C GLY A 322 31.69 -51.99 -53.31
N TRP A 323 32.70 -51.47 -52.58
CA TRP A 323 33.80 -50.71 -53.18
C TRP A 323 35.14 -51.46 -53.16
N LYS A 324 35.36 -52.34 -52.17
CA LYS A 324 36.65 -53.00 -51.93
C LYS A 324 36.66 -54.49 -52.32
N GLY A 325 35.50 -55.06 -52.65
CA GLY A 325 35.37 -56.44 -53.15
C GLY A 325 35.75 -57.51 -52.12
N ALA A 326 35.51 -57.27 -50.83
CA ALA A 326 35.81 -58.22 -49.75
C ALA A 326 34.84 -59.42 -49.77
N ASP A 327 35.34 -60.60 -49.37
CA ASP A 327 34.56 -61.84 -49.31
C ASP A 327 33.52 -61.79 -48.17
N LEU A 328 32.32 -62.30 -48.41
CA LEU A 328 31.16 -62.19 -47.51
C LEU A 328 31.46 -62.78 -46.12
N VAL A 329 32.29 -63.82 -46.10
CA VAL A 329 32.73 -64.53 -44.89
C VAL A 329 33.66 -63.69 -44.04
N GLN A 330 34.50 -62.85 -44.67
CA GLN A 330 35.45 -61.99 -43.96
C GLN A 330 34.74 -60.82 -43.28
N VAL A 331 33.75 -60.23 -43.96
CA VAL A 331 32.94 -59.13 -43.41
C VAL A 331 32.16 -59.61 -42.19
N ILE A 332 31.49 -60.78 -42.25
CA ILE A 332 30.74 -61.36 -41.12
C ILE A 332 31.66 -61.65 -39.92
N LYS A 333 32.92 -62.01 -40.16
CA LYS A 333 33.90 -62.30 -39.09
C LYS A 333 34.41 -61.02 -38.42
N ASP A 334 34.48 -59.92 -39.16
CA ASP A 334 35.01 -58.63 -38.68
C ASP A 334 33.91 -57.75 -38.04
N THR A 335 32.63 -57.96 -38.36
CA THR A 335 31.48 -57.23 -37.78
C THR A 335 31.45 -57.24 -36.24
N PRO A 336 31.67 -58.36 -35.51
CA PRO A 336 31.67 -58.36 -34.05
C PRO A 336 32.79 -57.51 -33.44
N SER A 337 33.98 -57.48 -34.06
CA SER A 337 35.10 -56.63 -33.62
C SER A 337 34.78 -55.15 -33.82
N LEU A 338 34.09 -54.82 -34.91
CA LEU A 338 33.65 -53.47 -35.22
C LEU A 338 32.58 -52.96 -34.22
N ILE A 339 31.67 -53.84 -33.79
CA ILE A 339 30.66 -53.53 -32.75
C ILE A 339 31.34 -53.25 -31.40
N VAL A 340 32.37 -54.00 -31.03
CA VAL A 340 33.13 -53.73 -29.78
C VAL A 340 33.88 -52.40 -29.88
N SER A 341 34.41 -52.06 -31.06
CA SER A 341 35.13 -50.80 -31.30
C SER A 341 34.23 -49.56 -31.19
N ILE A 342 32.92 -49.66 -31.45
CA ILE A 342 31.98 -48.53 -31.39
C ILE A 342 31.31 -48.35 -30.01
N LEU A 343 31.52 -49.29 -29.09
CA LEU A 343 30.94 -49.28 -27.75
C LEU A 343 31.31 -48.02 -26.92
N PRO A 344 32.56 -47.50 -26.97
CA PRO A 344 32.93 -46.24 -26.31
C PRO A 344 32.16 -45.01 -26.85
N LEU A 345 31.69 -45.06 -28.11
CA LEU A 345 30.88 -44.00 -28.71
C LEU A 345 29.40 -44.14 -28.33
N TYR A 346 28.91 -45.37 -28.14
CA TYR A 346 27.52 -45.65 -27.79
C TYR A 346 27.19 -45.26 -26.33
N PHE A 347 28.13 -45.46 -25.40
CA PHE A 347 27.91 -45.23 -23.97
C PHE A 347 27.51 -43.78 -23.60
N PRO A 348 28.20 -42.71 -24.09
CA PRO A 348 27.79 -41.33 -23.83
C PRO A 348 26.39 -40.99 -24.36
N VAL A 349 26.00 -41.53 -25.50
CA VAL A 349 24.68 -41.30 -26.11
C VAL A 349 23.59 -42.00 -25.30
N LEU A 350 23.86 -43.22 -24.84
CA LEU A 350 22.96 -43.96 -23.96
C LEU A 350 22.78 -43.26 -22.60
N TRP A 351 23.84 -42.71 -22.03
CA TRP A 351 23.76 -41.89 -20.82
C TRP A 351 22.95 -40.60 -21.03
N PHE A 352 23.14 -39.93 -22.17
CA PHE A 352 22.37 -38.74 -22.54
C PHE A 352 20.87 -39.04 -22.70
N ALA A 353 20.52 -40.16 -23.33
CA ALA A 353 19.14 -40.64 -23.44
C ALA A 353 18.55 -40.96 -22.06
N TYR A 354 19.30 -41.69 -21.22
CA TYR A 354 18.89 -42.04 -19.85
C TYR A 354 18.63 -40.80 -18.99
N SER A 355 19.54 -39.84 -18.99
CA SER A 355 19.43 -38.59 -18.23
C SER A 355 18.22 -37.76 -18.69
N SER A 356 17.98 -37.70 -20.00
CA SER A 356 16.83 -36.98 -20.57
C SER A 356 15.51 -37.64 -20.18
N ASN A 357 15.42 -38.98 -20.23
CA ASN A 357 14.22 -39.73 -19.82
C ASN A 357 13.89 -39.52 -18.34
N LYS A 358 14.91 -39.54 -17.47
CA LYS A 358 14.74 -39.29 -16.04
C LYS A 358 14.24 -37.88 -15.74
N LYS A 359 14.79 -36.86 -16.43
CA LYS A 359 14.34 -35.47 -16.30
C LYS A 359 12.90 -35.28 -16.80
N LEU A 360 12.52 -35.98 -17.87
CA LEU A 360 11.14 -36.02 -18.36
C LEU A 360 10.15 -36.55 -17.32
N ASN A 361 10.46 -37.71 -16.73
CA ASN A 361 9.57 -38.34 -15.75
C ASN A 361 9.45 -37.49 -14.47
N LEU A 362 10.54 -36.83 -14.05
CA LEU A 362 10.50 -35.86 -12.96
C LEU A 362 9.65 -34.63 -13.29
N SER A 363 9.79 -34.09 -14.50
CA SER A 363 9.05 -32.93 -14.98
C SER A 363 7.54 -33.19 -14.99
N LYS A 364 7.10 -34.36 -15.50
CA LYS A 364 5.69 -34.79 -15.46
C LYS A 364 5.11 -34.80 -14.04
N ARG A 365 5.86 -35.32 -13.07
CA ARG A 365 5.47 -35.32 -11.66
C ARG A 365 5.34 -33.90 -11.09
N LEU A 366 6.30 -33.02 -11.39
CA LEU A 366 6.25 -31.63 -10.93
C LEU A 366 5.04 -30.88 -11.54
N ILE A 367 4.72 -31.14 -12.81
CA ILE A 367 3.54 -30.58 -13.48
C ILE A 367 2.26 -31.01 -12.76
N GLU A 368 2.10 -32.29 -12.43
CA GLU A 368 0.93 -32.77 -11.67
C GLU A 368 0.85 -32.15 -10.27
N GLU A 369 1.97 -32.06 -9.56
CA GLU A 369 2.03 -31.47 -8.22
C GLU A 369 1.71 -29.96 -8.24
N TYR A 370 2.26 -29.20 -9.19
CA TYR A 370 1.96 -27.77 -9.32
C TYR A 370 0.55 -27.52 -9.81
N THR A 371 0.03 -28.36 -10.71
CA THR A 371 -1.38 -28.30 -11.15
C THR A 371 -2.32 -28.54 -9.98
N HIS A 372 -2.05 -29.56 -9.16
CA HIS A 372 -2.84 -29.84 -7.97
C HIS A 372 -2.83 -28.66 -6.99
N LYS A 373 -1.65 -28.09 -6.70
CA LYS A 373 -1.52 -26.93 -5.80
C LYS A 373 -2.21 -25.68 -6.36
N ALA A 374 -2.12 -25.43 -7.66
CA ALA A 374 -2.79 -24.30 -8.31
C ALA A 374 -4.32 -24.46 -8.29
N VAL A 375 -4.84 -25.65 -8.59
CA VAL A 375 -6.28 -25.93 -8.55
C VAL A 375 -6.81 -25.86 -7.12
N LEU A 376 -6.07 -26.41 -6.15
CA LEU A 376 -6.42 -26.38 -4.75
C LEU A 376 -6.56 -24.93 -4.24
N GLY A 377 -5.58 -24.07 -4.54
CA GLY A 377 -5.65 -22.67 -4.10
C GLY A 377 -6.69 -21.84 -4.87
N LYS A 378 -6.94 -22.10 -6.17
CA LYS A 378 -8.05 -21.48 -6.91
C LYS A 378 -9.41 -21.88 -6.33
N THR A 379 -9.57 -23.15 -5.99
CA THR A 379 -10.79 -23.69 -5.37
C THR A 379 -11.00 -23.09 -3.98
N PHE A 380 -9.93 -22.98 -3.18
CA PHE A 380 -9.98 -22.31 -1.89
C PHE A 380 -10.36 -20.84 -2.03
N SER A 381 -9.73 -20.09 -2.93
CA SER A 381 -10.04 -18.67 -3.16
C SER A 381 -11.51 -18.49 -3.59
N GLY A 382 -11.99 -19.32 -4.52
CA GLY A 382 -13.39 -19.29 -4.96
C GLY A 382 -14.39 -19.62 -3.84
N LEU A 383 -14.14 -20.68 -3.06
CA LEU A 383 -14.99 -21.05 -1.93
C LEU A 383 -14.91 -20.05 -0.77
N SER A 384 -13.73 -19.50 -0.50
CA SER A 384 -13.52 -18.45 0.51
C SER A 384 -14.31 -17.20 0.15
N ASN A 385 -14.25 -16.75 -1.11
CA ASN A 385 -15.04 -15.61 -1.57
C ASN A 385 -16.55 -15.88 -1.53
N GLN A 386 -16.98 -17.11 -1.84
CA GLN A 386 -18.38 -17.50 -1.71
C GLN A 386 -18.85 -17.45 -0.24
N ILE A 387 -18.03 -17.95 0.70
CA ILE A 387 -18.33 -17.89 2.14
C ILE A 387 -18.40 -16.44 2.63
N GLU A 388 -17.52 -15.56 2.14
CA GLU A 388 -17.54 -14.13 2.48
C GLU A 388 -18.79 -13.43 1.96
N SER A 389 -19.27 -13.80 0.78
CA SER A 389 -20.48 -13.24 0.17
C SER A 389 -21.80 -13.71 0.81
N LEU A 390 -21.77 -14.62 1.79
CA LEU A 390 -22.97 -15.14 2.43
C LEU A 390 -23.59 -14.10 3.39
N PRO A 391 -24.88 -13.73 3.22
CA PRO A 391 -25.55 -12.72 4.05
C PRO A 391 -25.96 -13.23 5.45
N ARG A 392 -25.59 -14.45 5.85
CA ARG A 392 -25.96 -15.03 7.17
C ARG A 392 -24.90 -14.76 8.24
N GLU A 393 -25.37 -14.74 9.49
CA GLU A 393 -24.66 -14.52 10.77
C GLU A 393 -23.19 -14.98 10.77
N SER A 394 -22.32 -14.15 11.37
CA SER A 394 -20.86 -14.36 11.45
C SER A 394 -20.46 -15.77 11.91
N VAL A 395 -21.23 -16.35 12.83
CA VAL A 395 -21.00 -17.69 13.40
C VAL A 395 -20.98 -18.79 12.33
N VAL A 396 -21.89 -18.73 11.34
CA VAL A 396 -21.96 -19.75 10.28
C VAL A 396 -20.81 -19.58 9.29
N ARG A 397 -20.40 -18.33 9.01
CA ARG A 397 -19.24 -18.06 8.14
C ARG A 397 -17.95 -18.59 8.76
N ASP A 398 -17.76 -18.40 10.06
CA ASP A 398 -16.55 -18.87 10.76
C ASP A 398 -16.49 -20.40 10.87
N GLU A 399 -17.63 -21.07 11.04
CA GLU A 399 -17.69 -22.54 10.98
C GLU A 399 -17.34 -23.05 9.56
N LEU A 400 -17.89 -22.43 8.51
CA LEU A 400 -17.59 -22.80 7.12
C LEU A 400 -16.13 -22.54 6.75
N ARG A 401 -15.54 -21.43 7.20
CA ARG A 401 -14.09 -21.15 7.05
C ARG A 401 -13.25 -22.23 7.71
N THR A 402 -13.60 -22.62 8.94
CA THR A 402 -12.87 -23.65 9.69
C THR A 402 -12.95 -25.01 9.00
N ARG A 403 -14.13 -25.40 8.51
CA ARG A 403 -14.32 -26.64 7.72
C ARG A 403 -13.58 -26.59 6.38
N LEU A 404 -13.57 -25.44 5.71
CA LEU A 404 -12.83 -25.24 4.46
C LEU A 404 -11.32 -25.41 4.69
N LEU A 405 -10.77 -24.80 5.74
CA LEU A 405 -9.35 -24.98 6.10
C LEU A 405 -9.03 -26.45 6.41
N PHE A 406 -9.88 -27.13 7.16
CA PHE A 406 -9.69 -28.54 7.50
C PHE A 406 -9.69 -29.43 6.25
N ASN A 407 -10.67 -29.26 5.37
CA ASN A 407 -10.76 -29.98 4.10
C ASN A 407 -9.56 -29.66 3.19
N LEU A 408 -9.12 -28.40 3.15
CA LEU A 408 -7.93 -28.00 2.41
C LEU A 408 -6.68 -28.71 2.92
N LEU A 409 -6.51 -28.80 4.24
CA LEU A 409 -5.36 -29.43 4.87
C LEU A 409 -5.36 -30.94 4.60
N GLN A 410 -6.53 -31.58 4.65
CA GLN A 410 -6.70 -32.99 4.31
C GLN A 410 -6.34 -33.27 2.84
N VAL A 411 -6.90 -32.50 1.90
CA VAL A 411 -6.64 -32.67 0.45
C VAL A 411 -5.20 -32.28 0.09
N SER A 412 -4.63 -31.26 0.74
CA SER A 412 -3.22 -30.88 0.55
C SER A 412 -2.24 -31.95 1.05
N SER A 413 -2.64 -32.79 2.00
CA SER A 413 -1.81 -33.89 2.50
C SER A 413 -1.69 -35.02 1.47
N GLU A 414 -2.72 -35.20 0.63
CA GLU A 414 -2.77 -36.18 -0.44
C GLU A 414 -2.18 -35.59 -1.74
N ASN A 415 -0.86 -35.60 -1.87
CA ASN A 415 -0.19 -35.15 -3.10
C ASN A 415 -0.39 -36.20 -4.22
N PRO A 416 -1.09 -35.88 -5.33
CA PRO A 416 -1.31 -36.82 -6.43
C PRO A 416 -0.01 -37.23 -7.13
N GLY A 417 1.04 -36.41 -7.05
CA GLY A 417 2.38 -36.76 -7.55
C GLY A 417 3.05 -37.93 -6.81
N LYS A 418 2.44 -38.45 -5.74
CA LYS A 418 2.83 -39.71 -5.08
C LYS A 418 2.36 -40.96 -5.85
N LEU A 419 1.35 -40.84 -6.70
CA LEU A 419 0.81 -41.93 -7.51
C LEU A 419 1.67 -42.24 -8.74
N ILE A 420 2.54 -41.31 -9.17
CA ILE A 420 3.64 -41.61 -10.10
C ILE A 420 4.77 -42.27 -9.31
N THR A 421 4.63 -43.56 -9.06
CA THR A 421 5.74 -44.40 -8.58
C THR A 421 6.75 -44.62 -9.71
N ASP A 422 8.04 -44.70 -9.38
CA ASP A 422 9.14 -45.00 -10.33
C ASP A 422 9.58 -43.89 -11.32
N TYR A 423 9.29 -42.61 -11.08
CA TYR A 423 9.83 -41.48 -11.87
C TYR A 423 11.38 -41.39 -11.91
N ASN A 424 12.06 -42.07 -10.97
CA ASN A 424 13.51 -42.13 -10.86
C ASN A 424 14.13 -43.27 -11.68
N LYS A 425 13.31 -44.23 -12.15
CA LYS A 425 13.73 -45.34 -13.00
C LYS A 425 13.58 -44.93 -14.46
N SER A 426 14.42 -45.50 -15.31
CA SER A 426 14.39 -45.25 -16.75
C SER A 426 13.81 -46.49 -17.42
N ASP A 427 12.91 -46.30 -18.38
CA ASP A 427 12.16 -47.38 -19.07
C ASP A 427 13.03 -48.25 -20.01
N HIS A 428 14.35 -48.24 -19.82
CA HIS A 428 15.30 -48.95 -20.67
C HIS A 428 15.56 -50.37 -20.12
N PRO A 429 15.16 -51.45 -20.83
CA PRO A 429 15.15 -52.81 -20.31
C PRO A 429 16.54 -53.32 -19.88
N LEU A 430 17.62 -52.90 -20.56
CA LEU A 430 18.98 -53.26 -20.17
C LEU A 430 19.50 -52.50 -18.95
N MET A 431 19.06 -51.26 -18.76
CA MET A 431 19.52 -50.43 -17.64
C MET A 431 18.72 -50.77 -16.38
N ASP A 432 17.43 -51.06 -16.52
CA ASP A 432 16.61 -51.61 -15.44
C ASP A 432 17.13 -52.99 -15.00
N ALA A 433 17.53 -53.87 -15.94
CA ALA A 433 18.20 -55.12 -15.60
C ALA A 433 19.55 -54.91 -14.88
N LEU A 434 20.37 -53.93 -15.31
CA LEU A 434 21.64 -53.59 -14.67
C LEU A 434 21.42 -53.00 -13.26
N GLU A 435 20.48 -52.07 -13.09
CA GLU A 435 20.15 -51.43 -11.82
C GLU A 435 19.48 -52.42 -10.85
N ASN A 436 18.65 -53.33 -11.35
CA ASN A 436 18.08 -54.43 -10.57
C ASN A 436 19.13 -55.50 -10.24
N SER A 437 20.15 -55.71 -11.07
CA SER A 437 21.28 -56.59 -10.75
C SER A 437 22.21 -56.00 -9.68
N ALA A 438 22.42 -54.68 -9.70
CA ALA A 438 23.13 -53.97 -8.63
C ALA A 438 22.35 -54.03 -7.31
N LYS A 439 21.03 -53.82 -7.35
CA LYS A 439 20.14 -54.01 -6.20
C LYS A 439 20.08 -55.46 -5.74
N LEU A 440 20.21 -56.44 -6.63
CA LEU A 440 20.29 -57.87 -6.28
C LEU A 440 21.60 -58.16 -5.53
N SER A 441 22.72 -57.55 -5.94
CA SER A 441 24.00 -57.63 -5.22
C SER A 441 23.89 -57.04 -3.81
N ASP A 442 23.30 -55.85 -3.68
CA ASP A 442 23.05 -55.22 -2.37
C ASP A 442 22.03 -56.02 -1.52
N SER A 443 21.03 -56.63 -2.16
CA SER A 443 20.04 -57.51 -1.52
C SER A 443 20.65 -58.83 -1.05
N VAL A 444 21.61 -59.38 -1.79
CA VAL A 444 22.38 -60.58 -1.39
C VAL A 444 23.33 -60.25 -0.25
N GLU A 445 23.95 -59.07 -0.26
CA GLU A 445 24.80 -58.62 0.84
C GLU A 445 23.99 -58.35 2.12
N THR A 446 22.79 -57.76 2.01
CA THR A 446 21.88 -57.58 3.15
C THR A 446 21.27 -58.89 3.65
N LEU A 447 20.98 -59.85 2.76
CA LEU A 447 20.55 -61.20 3.13
C LEU A 447 21.66 -61.98 3.86
N SER A 448 22.93 -61.71 3.54
CA SER A 448 24.09 -62.26 4.27
C SER A 448 24.22 -61.74 5.70
N LYS A 449 23.63 -60.57 5.99
CA LYS A 449 23.63 -59.89 7.30
C LYS A 449 22.47 -60.33 8.20
N LEU A 450 21.52 -61.14 7.70
CA LEU A 450 20.41 -61.70 8.49
C LEU A 450 20.81 -63.03 9.17
N PRO A 451 20.59 -63.19 10.49
CA PRO A 451 20.97 -64.41 11.21
C PRO A 451 20.15 -65.61 10.71
N GLY A 452 20.83 -66.66 10.25
CA GLY A 452 20.24 -67.89 9.70
C GLY A 452 20.32 -68.05 8.17
N PHE A 453 20.53 -66.97 7.42
CA PHE A 453 20.65 -67.01 5.94
C PHE A 453 22.09 -66.91 5.43
N SER A 454 23.06 -66.76 6.34
CA SER A 454 24.49 -66.61 6.04
C SER A 454 25.06 -67.78 5.21
N MET A 455 24.65 -69.03 5.46
CA MET A 455 25.13 -70.17 4.65
C MET A 455 24.58 -70.20 3.23
N LEU A 456 23.33 -69.78 3.02
CA LEU A 456 22.72 -69.71 1.68
C LEU A 456 23.30 -68.55 0.88
N ALA A 457 23.45 -67.38 1.52
CA ALA A 457 24.13 -66.23 0.93
C ALA A 457 25.59 -66.55 0.57
N LYS A 458 26.33 -67.25 1.45
CA LYS A 458 27.71 -67.67 1.19
C LYS A 458 27.82 -68.67 0.04
N LYS A 459 26.86 -69.59 -0.11
CA LYS A 459 26.81 -70.57 -1.22
C LYS A 459 26.43 -69.94 -2.56
N LEU A 460 25.60 -68.89 -2.54
CA LEU A 460 25.23 -68.12 -3.72
C LEU A 460 26.38 -67.18 -4.15
N ALA A 461 27.02 -66.51 -3.20
CA ALA A 461 28.19 -65.66 -3.42
C ALA A 461 29.36 -66.47 -3.99
N THR A 462 29.70 -67.63 -3.39
CA THR A 462 30.76 -68.51 -3.93
C THR A 462 30.45 -69.04 -5.32
N ARG A 463 29.18 -69.35 -5.65
CA ARG A 463 28.80 -69.72 -7.03
C ARG A 463 28.93 -68.56 -8.02
N THR A 464 28.67 -67.33 -7.57
CA THR A 464 28.81 -66.12 -8.39
C THR A 464 30.28 -65.80 -8.63
N ASP A 465 31.11 -65.93 -7.60
CA ASP A 465 32.56 -65.78 -7.68
C ASP A 465 33.21 -66.90 -8.52
N GLU A 466 32.76 -68.15 -8.42
CA GLU A 466 33.18 -69.26 -9.29
C GLU A 466 32.84 -69.01 -10.76
N LEU A 467 31.66 -68.45 -11.05
CA LEU A 467 31.27 -68.10 -12.43
C LEU A 467 32.06 -66.93 -12.98
N LEU A 468 32.34 -65.91 -12.15
CA LEU A 468 33.15 -64.75 -12.52
C LEU A 468 34.63 -65.12 -12.72
N SER A 469 35.19 -65.96 -11.85
CA SER A 469 36.56 -66.46 -11.98
C SER A 469 36.72 -67.44 -13.15
N ALA A 470 35.75 -68.33 -13.40
CA ALA A 470 35.76 -69.18 -14.59
C ALA A 470 35.60 -68.37 -15.90
N GLN A 471 34.89 -67.24 -15.86
CA GLN A 471 34.86 -66.30 -16.99
C GLN A 471 36.18 -65.52 -17.12
N ALA A 472 36.77 -65.08 -16.01
CA ALA A 472 38.07 -64.41 -16.00
C ALA A 472 39.18 -65.33 -16.53
N GLU A 473 39.20 -66.60 -16.14
CA GLU A 473 40.15 -67.61 -16.61
C GLU A 473 39.94 -67.93 -18.10
N LYS A 474 38.70 -67.90 -18.61
CA LYS A 474 38.43 -67.99 -20.06
C LYS A 474 38.91 -66.77 -20.83
N VAL A 475 38.79 -65.58 -20.23
CA VAL A 475 39.30 -64.32 -20.82
C VAL A 475 40.82 -64.29 -20.80
N GLU A 476 41.45 -64.75 -19.73
CA GLU A 476 42.91 -64.84 -19.59
C GLU A 476 43.51 -65.90 -20.52
N ASN A 477 42.87 -67.06 -20.66
CA ASN A 477 43.24 -68.07 -21.66
C ASN A 477 43.02 -67.58 -23.10
N GLY A 478 42.00 -66.74 -23.33
CA GLY A 478 41.78 -66.04 -24.60
C GLY A 478 42.85 -64.99 -24.91
N LEU A 479 43.31 -64.27 -23.90
CA LEU A 479 44.41 -63.30 -24.01
C LEU A 479 45.75 -64.00 -24.27
N ALA A 480 46.03 -65.12 -23.59
CA ALA A 480 47.24 -65.91 -23.77
C ALA A 480 47.30 -66.59 -25.14
N THR A 481 46.17 -66.99 -25.72
CA THR A 481 46.12 -67.49 -27.11
C THR A 481 46.38 -66.41 -28.15
N GLN A 482 46.13 -65.14 -27.81
CA GLN A 482 46.45 -63.99 -28.66
C GLN A 482 47.94 -63.63 -28.62
N GLU A 483 48.59 -63.69 -27.44
CA GLU A 483 50.05 -63.48 -27.31
C GLU A 483 50.89 -64.56 -28.01
N VAL A 484 50.41 -65.81 -28.08
CA VAL A 484 51.11 -66.90 -28.79
C VAL A 484 51.04 -66.73 -30.32
N MET A 485 50.05 -66.01 -30.85
CA MET A 485 49.94 -65.71 -32.29
C MET A 485 50.84 -64.55 -32.76
N GLU A 486 51.46 -63.77 -31.86
CA GLU A 486 52.25 -62.58 -32.20
C GLU A 486 53.79 -62.78 -32.21
N LYS A 487 54.33 -63.99 -32.01
CA LYS A 487 55.78 -64.23 -32.17
C LYS A 487 56.19 -64.50 -33.63
N PRO A 488 57.03 -63.67 -34.28
CA PRO A 488 57.54 -63.96 -35.61
C PRO A 488 58.62 -65.05 -35.58
N VAL A 489 58.50 -66.01 -36.50
CA VAL A 489 59.50 -67.04 -36.80
C VAL A 489 60.71 -66.38 -37.49
N VAL A 490 61.88 -66.37 -36.85
CA VAL A 490 63.17 -66.10 -37.50
C VAL A 490 63.82 -67.43 -37.85
N LYS A 491 64.07 -67.65 -39.14
CA LYS A 491 64.75 -68.83 -39.70
C LYS A 491 66.13 -68.40 -40.20
N ASP A 492 67.15 -69.20 -39.87
CA ASP A 492 68.57 -69.02 -40.17
C ASP A 492 68.91 -68.66 -41.63
N ALA A 493 69.89 -67.77 -41.82
CA ALA A 493 70.82 -67.84 -42.94
C ALA A 493 72.19 -67.24 -42.55
N SER A 494 73.23 -68.01 -42.84
CA SER A 494 74.63 -67.92 -42.45
C SER A 494 75.44 -66.76 -43.06
N ALA A 495 76.39 -66.26 -42.24
CA ALA A 495 77.79 -65.87 -42.52
C ALA A 495 78.24 -65.51 -43.96
N THR A 496 79.02 -64.42 -44.10
CA THR A 496 80.50 -64.45 -44.32
C THR A 496 81.05 -63.11 -44.88
N THR A 497 82.13 -62.60 -44.24
CA THR A 497 83.18 -61.65 -44.72
C THR A 497 82.82 -60.19 -45.05
N ALA A 498 83.63 -59.15 -44.81
CA ALA A 498 84.90 -58.93 -44.12
C ALA A 498 85.15 -57.39 -44.11
N SER A 499 85.64 -56.84 -42.98
CA SER A 499 86.97 -56.22 -42.83
C SER A 499 87.22 -54.79 -43.35
N VAL A 500 87.41 -53.90 -42.35
CA VAL A 500 88.52 -52.91 -42.21
C VAL A 500 88.36 -51.56 -42.92
N ALA A 501 88.57 -50.41 -42.27
CA ALA A 501 89.38 -50.09 -41.07
C ALA A 501 88.65 -49.21 -40.05
#